data_AF-A0A3A1QLV2-F1
#
_entry.id   AF-A0A3A1QLV2-F1
#
_cell.length_a   1.000
_cell.length_b   1.000
_cell.length_c   1.000
_cell.angle_alpha   90.00
_cell.angle_beta   90.00
_cell.angle_gamma   90.00
#
_symmetry.space_group_name_H-M   'P 1'
#
loop_
_entity.id
_entity.type
_entity.pdbx_description
1 polymer ?
#
loop_
_entity_poly.entity_id
_entity_poly.type
_entity_poly.pdbx_seq_one_letter_code
_entity_poly.pdbx_strand_id
1 'polypeptide(L)' 'MKKSRWKSMYFDETLDCWIVNWGDQKGYKLRCGEWFELNLGYGKVLSCRLELGRDWYIITGSHEVRFYLKQNETYEVDL' A
#
# COMPACT_ATOMS: atom_id res chain seq x y z
N MET A 1 -0.98 21.30 -14.23
CA MET A 1 -1.69 20.08 -13.80
C MET A 1 -1.33 19.81 -12.34
N LYS A 2 -2.30 19.68 -11.43
CA LYS A 2 -2.02 19.25 -10.05
C LYS A 2 -1.60 17.78 -10.11
N LYS A 3 -0.46 17.42 -9.51
CA LYS A 3 -0.09 16.02 -9.34
C LYS A 3 -1.15 15.36 -8.44
N SER A 4 -1.64 14.18 -8.85
CA SER A 4 -2.48 13.37 -7.98
C SER A 4 -1.69 13.04 -6.72
N ARG A 5 -2.36 13.05 -5.55
CA ARG A 5 -1.74 12.57 -4.30
C ARG A 5 -1.54 11.05 -4.32
N TRP A 6 -2.40 10.36 -5.05
CA TRP A 6 -2.40 8.91 -5.19
C TRP A 6 -1.20 8.43 -5.99
N LYS A 7 -0.50 7.46 -5.43
CA LYS A 7 0.65 6.77 -6.01
C LYS A 7 0.30 5.30 -6.20
N SER A 8 0.83 4.68 -7.26
CA SER A 8 0.66 3.24 -7.46
C SER A 8 1.58 2.46 -6.53
N MET A 9 1.03 1.47 -5.83
CA MET A 9 1.73 0.52 -4.99
C MET A 9 1.62 -0.87 -5.61
N TYR A 10 2.76 -1.51 -5.84
CA TYR A 10 2.84 -2.84 -6.47
C TYR A 10 3.82 -3.71 -5.71
N PHE A 11 3.69 -5.02 -5.87
CA PHE A 11 4.59 -5.97 -5.26
C PHE A 11 5.82 -6.20 -6.16
N ASP A 12 7.01 -6.06 -5.60
CA ASP A 12 8.26 -6.39 -6.28
C ASP A 12 8.70 -7.80 -5.83
N GLU A 13 8.65 -8.76 -6.76
CA GLU A 13 9.01 -10.16 -6.50
C GLU A 13 10.51 -10.35 -6.23
N THR A 14 11.37 -9.47 -6.75
CA THR A 14 12.82 -9.58 -6.55
C THR A 14 13.22 -9.11 -5.14
N LEU A 15 12.54 -8.07 -4.64
CA LEU A 15 12.78 -7.48 -3.32
C LEU A 15 11.85 -8.02 -2.23
N ASP A 16 10.89 -8.86 -2.61
CA ASP A 16 9.85 -9.47 -1.76
C ASP A 16 9.14 -8.42 -0.89
N CYS A 17 8.71 -7.31 -1.50
CA CYS A 17 8.09 -6.20 -0.76
C CYS A 17 7.18 -5.32 -1.63
N TRP A 18 6.40 -4.47 -0.96
CA TRP A 18 5.58 -3.46 -1.62
C TRP A 18 6.39 -2.20 -1.92
N ILE A 19 6.32 -1.75 -3.17
CA ILE A 19 6.96 -0.54 -3.66
C ILE A 19 5.89 0.47 -4.06
N VAL A 20 6.02 1.71 -3.58
CA VAL A 20 5.21 2.86 -4.01
C VAL A 20 5.97 3.65 -5.08
N ASN A 21 5.36 3.80 -6.25
CA ASN A 21 5.94 4.55 -7.36
C ASN A 21 5.80 6.07 -7.13
N TRP A 22 6.93 6.75 -6.89
CA TRP A 22 6.97 8.23 -6.78
C TRP A 22 7.34 8.95 -8.08
N GLY A 23 7.44 8.21 -9.19
CA GLY A 23 7.89 8.72 -10.48
C GLY A 23 9.41 8.79 -10.61
N ASP A 24 10.15 8.20 -9.67
CA ASP A 24 11.60 7.99 -9.77
C ASP A 24 11.92 6.52 -10.09
N GLN A 25 13.19 6.22 -10.36
CA GLN A 25 13.61 4.87 -10.78
C GLN A 25 13.61 3.84 -9.64
N LYS A 26 13.58 4.28 -8.37
CA LYS A 26 13.75 3.39 -7.22
C LYS A 26 12.43 3.04 -6.54
N GLY A 27 11.45 3.94 -6.57
CA GLY A 27 10.25 3.82 -5.76
C GLY A 27 10.56 3.85 -4.25
N TYR A 28 9.50 3.90 -3.45
CA TYR A 28 9.58 3.83 -2.00
C TYR A 28 9.24 2.43 -1.51
N LYS A 29 10.17 1.75 -0.85
CA LYS A 29 9.92 0.45 -0.22
C LYS A 29 9.15 0.63 1.08
N LEU A 30 7.91 0.16 1.10
CA LEU A 30 7.09 0.08 2.29
C LEU A 30 7.60 -0.99 3.26
N ARG A 31 7.53 -0.67 4.56
CA ARG A 31 7.97 -1.52 5.67
C ARG A 31 6.80 -1.85 6.60
N CYS A 32 6.94 -2.92 7.37
CA CYS A 32 6.00 -3.23 8.44
C CYS A 32 5.89 -2.07 9.44
N GLY A 33 4.69 -1.82 9.92
CA GLY A 33 4.39 -0.74 10.86
C GLY A 33 4.12 0.61 10.19
N GLU A 34 4.39 0.77 8.89
CA GLU A 34 4.09 2.02 8.19
C GLU A 34 2.60 2.17 7.90
N TRP A 35 2.11 3.39 8.13
CA TRP A 35 0.73 3.78 7.89
C TRP A 35 0.59 4.49 6.54
N PHE A 36 -0.53 4.24 5.87
CA PHE A 36 -0.87 4.88 4.61
C PHE A 36 -2.39 4.89 4.40
N GLU A 37 -2.85 5.76 3.50
CA GLU A 37 -4.23 5.76 3.01
C GLU A 37 -4.33 4.88 1.76
N LEU A 38 -5.24 3.92 1.76
CA LEU A 38 -5.60 3.11 0.60
C LEU A 38 -6.86 3.67 -0.07
N ASN A 39 -6.80 3.96 -1.36
CA ASN A 39 -7.96 4.35 -2.15
C ASN A 39 -8.81 3.11 -2.48
N LEU A 40 -10.07 3.09 -2.03
CA LEU A 40 -11.02 2.02 -2.32
C LEU A 40 -11.93 2.33 -3.53
N GLY A 41 -11.67 3.44 -4.23
CA GLY A 41 -12.53 3.97 -5.28
C GLY A 41 -13.77 4.67 -4.73
N TYR A 42 -14.51 5.36 -5.62
CA TYR A 42 -15.75 6.05 -5.28
C TYR A 42 -15.63 7.06 -4.12
N GLY A 43 -14.46 7.70 -3.98
CA GLY A 43 -14.16 8.66 -2.92
C GLY A 43 -13.97 8.03 -1.53
N LYS A 44 -13.92 6.69 -1.42
CA LYS A 44 -13.69 5.99 -0.15
C LYS A 44 -12.20 5.79 0.08
N VAL A 45 -11.77 6.04 1.31
CA VAL A 45 -10.38 5.94 1.73
C VAL A 45 -10.30 5.13 3.02
N LEU A 46 -9.26 4.29 3.12
CA LEU A 46 -8.99 3.46 4.28
C LEU A 46 -7.61 3.76 4.83
N SER A 47 -7.54 4.31 6.05
CA SER A 47 -6.27 4.41 6.77
C SER A 47 -5.89 3.03 7.30
N CYS A 48 -4.69 2.58 6.97
CA CYS A 48 -4.24 1.24 7.30
C CYS A 48 -2.74 1.16 7.52
N ARG A 49 -2.30 0.08 8.18
CA ARG A 49 -0.89 -0.19 8.47
C ARG A 49 -0.45 -1.45 7.75
N LEU A 50 0.71 -1.41 7.09
CA LEU A 50 1.29 -2.60 6.46
C LEU A 50 1.91 -3.51 7.52
N GLU A 51 1.70 -4.82 7.38
CA GLU A 51 2.36 -5.84 8.18
C GLU A 51 2.68 -7.07 7.32
N LEU A 52 3.54 -7.93 7.86
CA LEU A 52 3.91 -9.21 7.25
C LEU A 52 3.71 -10.34 8.27
N GLY A 53 2.94 -11.35 7.86
CA GLY A 53 2.74 -12.58 8.62
C GLY A 53 3.11 -13.77 7.75
N ARG A 54 2.13 -14.60 7.40
CA ARG A 54 2.31 -15.62 6.36
C ARG A 54 2.44 -15.02 4.96
N ASP A 55 1.66 -13.97 4.71
CA ASP A 55 1.67 -13.13 3.51
C ASP A 55 1.55 -11.67 3.95
N TRP A 56 1.77 -10.73 3.03
CA TRP A 56 1.58 -9.30 3.28
C TRP A 56 0.10 -8.96 3.51
N TYR A 57 -0.19 -8.20 4.55
CA TYR A 57 -1.55 -7.75 4.86
C TYR A 57 -1.57 -6.34 5.41
N ILE A 58 -2.73 -5.70 5.31
CA ILE A 58 -3.00 -4.43 5.98
C ILE A 58 -3.87 -4.65 7.21
N ILE A 59 -3.64 -3.85 8.24
CA ILE A 59 -4.49 -3.73 9.42
C ILE A 59 -5.30 -2.44 9.32
N THR A 60 -6.60 -2.52 9.58
CA THR A 60 -7.51 -1.36 9.48
C THR A 60 -8.20 -1.05 10.80
N GLY A 61 -8.25 0.23 11.18
CA GLY A 61 -9.07 0.74 12.28
C GLY A 61 -8.73 0.18 13.67
N SER A 62 -9.64 0.39 14.63
CA SER A 62 -9.47 0.02 16.04
C SER A 62 -9.64 -1.47 16.37
N HIS A 63 -10.22 -2.24 15.45
CA HIS A 63 -10.51 -3.67 15.65
C HIS A 63 -9.45 -4.58 15.01
N GLU A 64 -8.38 -3.99 14.49
CA GLU A 64 -7.24 -4.68 13.87
C GLU A 64 -7.63 -5.71 12.78
N VAL A 65 -8.67 -5.40 11.99
CA VAL A 65 -9.12 -6.29 10.90
C VAL A 65 -8.02 -6.40 9.86
N ARG A 66 -7.76 -7.64 9.42
CA ARG A 66 -6.67 -7.98 8.50
C ARG A 66 -7.21 -8.23 7.10
N PHE A 67 -6.62 -7.58 6.11
CA PHE A 67 -6.87 -7.85 4.70
C PHE A 67 -5.55 -8.20 4.02
N TYR A 68 -5.46 -9.40 3.46
CA TYR A 68 -4.29 -9.83 2.70
C TYR A 68 -4.25 -9.12 1.35
N LEU A 69 -3.08 -8.58 1.02
CA LEU A 69 -2.83 -7.97 -0.27
C LEU A 69 -2.56 -9.07 -1.32
N LYS A 70 -2.94 -8.79 -2.56
CA LYS A 70 -2.75 -9.69 -3.69
C LYS A 70 -1.55 -9.22 -4.50
N GLN A 71 -0.49 -10.02 -4.53
CA GLN A 71 0.79 -9.66 -5.17
C GLN A 71 0.67 -9.37 -6.67
N ASN A 72 -0.35 -9.90 -7.34
CA ASN A 72 -0.63 -9.67 -8.75
C ASN A 72 -1.50 -8.42 -9.03
N GLU A 73 -1.83 -7.64 -8.00
CA GLU A 73 -2.64 -6.43 -8.10
C GLU A 73 -1.82 -5.17 -7.85
N THR A 74 -2.30 -4.04 -8.37
CA THR A 74 -1.77 -2.70 -8.05
C THR A 74 -2.82 -1.93 -7.26
N TYR A 75 -2.37 -1.26 -6.21
CA TYR A 75 -3.21 -0.45 -5.35
C TYR A 75 -2.86 1.04 -5.50
N GLU A 76 -3.81 1.92 -5.23
CA GLU A 76 -3.56 3.36 -5.14
C GLU A 76 -3.46 3.79 -3.69
N VAL A 77 -2.35 4.41 -3.32
CA VAL A 77 -2.04 4.78 -1.93
C VAL A 77 -1.57 6.22 -1.78
N ASP A 78 -1.73 6.78 -0.59
CA ASP A 78 -1.11 8.03 -0.17
C ASP A 78 -0.34 7.80 1.13
N LEU A 79 0.92 8.24 1.17
CA LEU A 79 1.87 8.10 2.28
C LEU A 79 1.99 9.42 3.01
#